data_AF-A0A8J2I169-F1
#
_entry.id   AF-A0A8J2I169-F1
#
_cell.length_a   1.000
_cell.length_b   1.000
_cell.length_c   1.000
_cell.angle_alpha   90.00
_cell.angle_beta   90.00
_cell.angle_gamma   90.00
#
_symmetry.space_group_name_H-M   'P 1'
#
loop_
_entity.id
_entity.type
_entity.pdbx_description
1 polymer ?
#
loop_
_entity_poly.entity_id
_entity_poly.type
_entity_poly.pdbx_seq_one_letter_code
_entity_poly.pdbx_strand_id
1 'polypeptide(L)'
;MVTEEQFFGRSYYTCWKRCASPASKDRQSNTTFLTRAGFEVKSAGVSLKNEVYAHMSRNIRIVPDYQNLVSVPSQTAHDYFDILILPGGAPGAKTFCSNDAVLELISSFRKKGKWVAAICAATTALVAAEKTSGEEGKKRVTSHPSVKEEILTAGWQYSEDRVVVDGNVVTSRGPGTAMGFSLKIVELLCGKEKRDEVAGPMVVAETL
;
A
#
# COMPACT_ATOMS: atom_id res chain seq x y z
N MET A 1 0.49 2.69 38.25
CA MET A 1 0.59 1.65 37.22
C MET A 1 0.52 2.35 35.88
N VAL A 2 1.60 2.31 35.10
CA VAL A 2 1.75 3.11 33.87
C VAL A 2 0.87 2.49 32.78
N THR A 3 0.07 3.33 32.11
CA THR A 3 -1.01 2.96 31.18
C THR A 3 -0.49 2.47 29.82
N GLU A 4 -1.28 1.58 29.23
CA GLU A 4 -1.02 0.66 28.12
C GLU A 4 -1.10 1.31 26.71
N GLU A 5 -0.82 2.61 26.59
CA GLU A 5 -1.33 3.41 25.45
C GLU A 5 -0.28 3.97 24.45
N GLN A 6 0.99 3.56 24.50
CA GLN A 6 2.05 4.25 23.72
C GLN A 6 2.99 3.41 22.85
N PHE A 7 2.76 2.11 22.68
CA PHE A 7 3.68 1.29 21.89
C PHE A 7 3.04 0.86 20.55
N PHE A 8 3.80 1.05 19.46
CA PHE A 8 3.56 0.56 18.09
C PHE A 8 2.85 1.49 17.08
N GLY A 9 3.39 2.69 16.82
CA GLY A 9 2.97 3.59 15.72
C GLY A 9 3.96 3.73 14.56
N ARG A 10 4.66 2.66 14.15
CA ARG A 10 5.69 2.71 13.10
C ARG A 10 5.23 1.99 11.84
N SER A 11 5.47 2.60 10.68
CA SER A 11 4.95 2.11 9.40
C SER A 11 6.01 2.14 8.32
N TYR A 12 5.75 1.42 7.24
CA TYR A 12 6.42 1.62 5.97
C TYR A 12 5.39 1.52 4.85
N TYR A 13 5.69 2.11 3.71
CA TYR A 13 5.01 1.86 2.44
C TYR A 13 6.01 1.28 1.45
N THR A 14 5.50 0.86 0.31
CA THR A 14 6.31 0.22 -0.73
C THR A 14 6.04 0.88 -2.07
N CYS A 15 7.10 1.26 -2.77
CA CYS A 15 7.08 1.83 -4.12
C CYS A 15 7.77 0.87 -5.11
N TRP A 16 7.35 0.90 -6.37
CA TRP A 16 7.71 -0.14 -7.35
C TRP A 16 8.01 0.43 -8.72
N LYS A 17 8.97 -0.17 -9.42
CA LYS A 17 9.38 0.20 -10.78
C LYS A 17 9.16 -0.98 -11.74
N ARG A 18 8.75 -0.67 -12.98
CA ARG A 18 8.31 -1.58 -14.06
C ARG A 18 9.14 -2.87 -14.18
N CYS A 19 8.46 -3.97 -14.51
CA CYS A 19 9.03 -5.31 -14.65
C CYS A 19 10.27 -5.36 -15.56
N ALA A 20 11.35 -5.95 -15.03
CA ALA A 20 12.51 -6.40 -15.77
C ALA A 20 12.73 -7.91 -15.51
N SER A 21 13.06 -8.69 -16.55
CA SER A 21 13.38 -10.13 -16.44
C SER A 21 14.87 -10.38 -16.12
N PRO A 22 15.28 -11.50 -15.47
CA PRO A 22 14.56 -12.36 -14.53
C PRO A 22 15.20 -12.40 -13.10
N ALA A 23 14.29 -12.45 -12.12
CA ALA A 23 14.28 -13.08 -10.80
C ALA A 23 15.56 -13.26 -9.95
N SER A 24 15.57 -12.62 -8.77
CA SER A 24 16.25 -13.10 -7.56
C SER A 24 15.23 -13.67 -6.55
N LYS A 25 15.64 -14.70 -5.79
CA LYS A 25 14.80 -15.44 -4.85
C LYS A 25 14.69 -14.74 -3.48
N ASP A 26 13.56 -14.97 -2.81
CA ASP A 26 13.27 -14.94 -1.36
C ASP A 26 12.51 -13.78 -0.66
N ARG A 27 11.78 -14.25 0.37
CA ARG A 27 11.01 -13.66 1.50
C ARG A 27 9.53 -13.25 1.33
N GLN A 28 8.69 -13.87 2.17
CA GLN A 28 7.23 -13.78 2.28
C GLN A 28 6.75 -12.46 2.88
N SER A 29 6.16 -11.63 2.03
CA SER A 29 5.27 -10.49 2.31
C SER A 29 4.43 -10.25 1.05
N ASN A 30 3.45 -9.33 1.03
CA ASN A 30 2.70 -9.03 -0.22
C ASN A 30 3.62 -8.65 -1.40
N THR A 31 4.82 -8.18 -1.08
CA THR A 31 5.96 -7.93 -1.97
C THR A 31 6.40 -9.14 -2.77
N THR A 32 6.24 -10.36 -2.25
CA THR A 32 6.67 -11.60 -2.92
C THR A 32 5.98 -11.81 -4.27
N PHE A 33 4.71 -11.46 -4.40
CA PHE A 33 4.00 -11.58 -5.68
C PHE A 33 4.61 -10.64 -6.74
N LEU A 34 4.96 -9.43 -6.31
CA LEU A 34 5.47 -8.39 -7.19
C LEU A 34 6.94 -8.63 -7.54
N THR A 35 7.78 -9.07 -6.60
CA THR A 35 9.14 -9.50 -6.93
C THR A 35 9.15 -10.70 -7.88
N ARG A 36 8.23 -11.67 -7.71
CA ARG A 36 8.06 -12.81 -8.64
C ARG A 36 7.59 -12.38 -10.02
N ALA A 37 6.82 -11.31 -10.13
CA ALA A 37 6.45 -10.73 -11.41
C ALA A 37 7.62 -10.02 -12.10
N GLY A 38 8.72 -9.72 -11.38
CA GLY A 38 9.89 -9.03 -11.91
C GLY A 38 9.95 -7.54 -11.57
N PHE A 39 9.11 -7.05 -10.65
CA PHE A 39 9.17 -5.66 -10.19
C PHE A 39 10.39 -5.43 -9.30
N GLU A 40 11.06 -4.29 -9.49
CA GLU A 40 11.94 -3.75 -8.46
C GLU A 40 11.09 -3.11 -7.37
N VAL A 41 11.31 -3.54 -6.13
CA VAL A 41 10.53 -3.12 -4.97
C VAL A 41 11.41 -2.37 -4.01
N LYS A 42 10.94 -1.22 -3.56
CA LYS A 42 11.57 -0.49 -2.47
C LYS A 42 10.56 -0.22 -1.37
N SER A 43 10.96 -0.50 -0.15
CA SER A 43 10.24 -0.17 1.08
C SER A 43 10.83 1.09 1.71
N ALA A 44 9.98 1.93 2.28
CA ALA A 44 10.39 3.18 2.90
C ALA A 44 9.74 3.36 4.27
N GLY A 45 10.58 3.58 5.28
CA GLY A 45 10.17 3.80 6.67
C GLY A 45 9.51 5.16 6.86
N VAL A 46 8.44 5.18 7.65
CA VAL A 46 7.72 6.38 8.04
C VAL A 46 7.79 6.54 9.54
N SER A 47 8.28 7.69 9.99
CA SER A 47 8.39 8.04 11.41
C SER A 47 9.19 7.03 12.24
N LEU A 48 10.27 6.48 11.66
CA LEU A 48 11.23 5.64 12.39
C LEU A 48 12.06 6.55 13.30
N LYS A 49 11.71 6.61 14.58
CA LYS A 49 12.35 7.47 15.60
C LYS A 49 13.79 7.01 15.91
N ASN A 50 14.71 7.23 14.96
CA ASN A 50 16.12 6.80 15.00
C ASN A 50 16.34 5.28 15.10
N GLU A 51 15.34 4.49 14.72
CA GLU A 51 15.49 3.05 14.58
C GLU A 51 15.74 2.66 13.13
N VAL A 52 16.49 1.58 12.92
CA VAL A 52 16.78 1.04 11.59
C VAL A 52 15.68 0.11 11.05
N TYR A 53 14.62 -0.11 11.83
CA TYR A 53 13.53 -1.02 11.49
C TYR A 53 12.16 -0.46 11.89
N ALA A 54 11.13 -0.87 11.15
CA ALA A 54 9.74 -0.64 11.47
C ALA A 54 9.21 -1.77 12.38
N HIS A 55 8.53 -1.37 13.44
CA HIS A 55 7.77 -2.30 14.28
C HIS A 55 6.39 -2.56 13.69
N MET A 56 6.12 -3.81 13.33
CA MET A 56 4.84 -4.22 12.77
C MET A 56 3.82 -4.52 13.87
N SER A 57 2.55 -4.37 13.51
CA SER A 57 1.38 -4.62 14.37
C SER A 57 1.30 -5.98 15.06
N ARG A 58 2.11 -6.97 14.67
CA ARG A 58 2.15 -8.33 15.25
C ARG A 58 3.56 -8.70 15.73
N ASN A 59 4.29 -7.71 16.25
CA ASN A 59 5.61 -7.85 16.86
C ASN A 59 6.72 -8.38 15.92
N ILE A 60 6.56 -8.18 14.62
CA ILE A 60 7.61 -8.42 13.61
C ILE A 60 8.39 -7.13 13.39
N ARG A 61 9.68 -7.23 13.11
CA ARG A 61 10.54 -6.10 12.71
C ARG A 61 10.91 -6.23 11.24
N ILE A 62 10.77 -5.14 10.49
CA ILE A 62 11.14 -5.06 9.07
C ILE A 62 12.11 -3.90 8.88
N VAL A 63 13.27 -4.16 8.27
CA VAL A 63 14.23 -3.13 7.87
C VAL A 63 13.81 -2.60 6.50
N PRO A 64 13.42 -1.33 6.36
CA PRO A 64 13.09 -0.78 5.05
C PRO A 64 14.35 -0.49 4.23
N ASP A 65 14.22 -0.49 2.90
CA ASP A 65 15.30 -0.11 1.98
C ASP A 65 15.70 1.36 2.17
N TYR A 66 14.69 2.23 2.35
CA TYR A 66 14.86 3.63 2.73
C TYR A 66 14.46 3.84 4.19
N GLN A 67 15.38 4.34 5.01
CA GLN A 67 15.17 4.50 6.45
C GLN A 67 14.19 5.63 6.81
N ASN A 68 14.00 6.59 5.91
CA ASN A 68 13.06 7.68 6.09
C ASN A 68 12.45 8.10 4.76
N LEU A 69 11.29 8.77 4.84
CA LEU A 69 10.60 9.32 3.67
C LEU A 69 11.48 10.31 2.90
N VAL A 70 12.31 11.09 3.60
CA VAL A 70 13.15 12.14 3.01
C VAL A 70 14.18 11.56 2.02
N SER A 71 14.60 10.31 2.24
CA SER A 71 15.50 9.58 1.35
C SER A 71 14.80 9.13 0.07
N VAL A 72 13.46 9.08 0.08
CA VAL A 72 12.66 8.91 -1.13
C VAL A 72 12.36 10.32 -1.64
N PRO A 73 12.73 10.68 -2.88
CA PRO A 73 12.42 12.01 -3.41
C PRO A 73 10.90 12.22 -3.48
N SER A 74 10.24 12.72 -2.43
CA SER A 74 8.77 12.69 -2.34
C SER A 74 8.08 13.43 -3.49
N GLN A 75 8.67 14.53 -3.95
CA GLN A 75 8.17 15.30 -5.09
C GLN A 75 8.45 14.65 -6.45
N THR A 76 9.47 13.80 -6.59
CA THR A 76 9.85 13.18 -7.87
C THR A 76 9.75 11.66 -7.85
N ALA A 77 9.26 11.06 -6.77
CA ALA A 77 9.16 9.61 -6.61
C ALA A 77 8.26 9.00 -7.70
N HIS A 78 7.24 9.74 -8.15
CA HIS A 78 6.39 9.34 -9.26
C HIS A 78 7.14 9.23 -10.61
N ASP A 79 8.30 9.86 -10.76
CA ASP A 79 9.14 9.74 -11.95
C ASP A 79 9.92 8.43 -11.96
N TYR A 80 10.23 7.89 -10.77
CA TYR A 80 11.03 6.67 -10.61
C TYR A 80 10.18 5.42 -10.39
N PHE A 81 8.95 5.58 -9.90
CA PHE A 81 8.06 4.49 -9.51
C PHE A 81 6.71 4.60 -10.23
N ASP A 82 6.13 3.45 -10.57
CA ASP A 82 4.87 3.34 -11.30
C ASP A 82 3.66 3.22 -10.38
N ILE A 83 3.89 2.74 -9.16
CA ILE A 83 2.86 2.50 -8.16
C ILE A 83 3.36 2.81 -6.75
N LEU A 84 2.48 3.35 -5.93
CA LEU A 84 2.63 3.51 -4.48
C LEU A 84 1.69 2.54 -3.77
N ILE A 85 2.19 1.71 -2.85
CA ILE A 85 1.38 0.76 -2.09
C ILE A 85 1.47 1.05 -0.58
N LEU A 86 0.31 1.28 0.02
CA LEU A 86 0.11 1.53 1.45
C LEU A 86 -0.40 0.26 2.15
N PRO A 87 0.43 -0.42 2.96
CA PRO A 87 0.02 -1.60 3.69
C PRO A 87 -0.88 -1.27 4.87
N GLY A 88 -1.70 -2.24 5.26
CA GLY A 88 -2.63 -2.11 6.37
C GLY A 88 -2.02 -2.12 7.76
N GLY A 89 -2.90 -2.22 8.76
CA GLY A 89 -2.57 -2.15 10.18
C GLY A 89 -3.00 -0.81 10.76
N ALA A 90 -3.89 -0.85 11.76
CA ALA A 90 -4.52 0.36 12.29
C ALA A 90 -3.52 1.41 12.79
N PRO A 91 -2.47 1.06 13.57
CA PRO A 91 -1.51 2.06 13.98
C PRO A 91 -0.74 2.64 12.81
N GLY A 92 -0.44 1.79 11.81
CA GLY A 92 0.34 2.24 10.68
C GLY A 92 -0.41 3.16 9.74
N ALA A 93 -1.70 2.87 9.52
CA ALA A 93 -2.62 3.74 8.81
C ALA A 93 -2.79 5.09 9.51
N LYS A 94 -2.90 5.11 10.84
CA LYS A 94 -2.92 6.37 11.62
C LYS A 94 -1.67 7.21 11.36
N THR A 95 -0.48 6.59 11.37
CA THR A 95 0.77 7.28 11.06
C THR A 95 0.78 7.86 9.64
N PHE A 96 0.19 7.18 8.66
CA PHE A 96 0.07 7.73 7.30
C PHE A 96 -0.89 8.92 7.25
N CYS A 97 -2.05 8.83 7.90
CA CYS A 97 -3.05 9.91 7.91
C CYS A 97 -2.54 11.19 8.58
N SER A 98 -1.58 11.10 9.50
CA SER A 98 -1.03 12.24 10.24
C SER A 98 0.35 12.68 9.74
N ASN A 99 0.82 12.17 8.60
CA ASN A 99 2.14 12.51 8.05
C ASN A 99 1.99 13.24 6.73
N ASP A 100 2.21 14.56 6.74
CA ASP A 100 2.01 15.42 5.58
C ASP A 100 2.82 14.96 4.35
N ALA A 101 4.06 14.52 4.55
CA ALA A 101 4.90 14.04 3.45
C ALA A 101 4.35 12.75 2.81
N VAL A 102 3.65 11.89 3.57
CA VAL A 102 2.93 10.72 3.02
C VAL A 102 1.68 11.18 2.24
N LEU A 103 0.91 12.13 2.77
CA LEU A 103 -0.29 12.65 2.09
C LEU A 103 0.08 13.37 0.78
N GLU A 104 1.16 14.14 0.78
CA GLU A 104 1.74 14.78 -0.40
C GLU A 104 2.20 13.74 -1.41
N LEU A 105 2.88 12.69 -0.97
CA LEU A 105 3.32 11.61 -1.85
C LEU A 105 2.13 10.89 -2.53
N ILE A 106 1.08 10.58 -1.77
CA ILE A 106 -0.16 10.00 -2.31
C ILE A 106 -0.76 10.94 -3.37
N SER A 107 -0.89 12.22 -3.03
CA SER A 107 -1.45 13.23 -3.94
C SER A 107 -0.61 13.37 -5.21
N SER A 108 0.72 13.38 -5.07
CA SER A 108 1.69 13.47 -6.17
C SER A 108 1.55 12.31 -7.16
N PHE A 109 1.43 11.06 -6.67
CA PHE A 109 1.19 9.90 -7.54
C PHE A 109 -0.14 10.01 -8.28
N ARG A 110 -1.21 10.42 -7.60
CA ARG A 110 -2.54 10.56 -8.23
C ARG A 110 -2.54 11.64 -9.31
N LYS A 111 -2.04 12.85 -9.00
CA LYS A 111 -1.93 13.97 -9.96
C LYS A 111 -1.15 13.63 -11.22
N LYS A 112 -0.19 12.71 -11.10
CA LYS A 112 0.66 12.26 -12.22
C LYS A 112 0.08 11.06 -12.97
N GLY A 113 -1.14 10.65 -12.62
CA GLY A 113 -1.77 9.46 -13.20
C GLY A 113 -1.02 8.18 -12.89
N LYS A 114 -0.24 8.13 -11.81
CA LYS A 114 0.41 6.89 -11.34
C LYS A 114 -0.55 6.09 -10.47
N TRP A 115 -0.23 4.81 -10.29
CA TRP A 115 -1.07 3.93 -9.50
C TRP A 115 -0.89 4.20 -8.00
N VAL A 116 -1.99 4.19 -7.26
CA VAL A 116 -1.94 4.16 -5.79
C VAL A 116 -2.80 3.01 -5.31
N ALA A 117 -2.22 2.15 -4.48
CA ALA A 117 -2.91 1.02 -3.90
C ALA A 117 -2.89 1.06 -2.37
N ALA A 118 -4.01 0.73 -1.74
CA ALA A 118 -4.11 0.68 -0.28
C ALA A 118 -4.91 -0.53 0.18
N ILE A 119 -4.50 -1.14 1.28
CA ILE A 119 -5.20 -2.31 1.83
C ILE A 119 -5.57 -2.11 3.29
N CYS A 120 -6.70 -2.68 3.69
CA CYS A 120 -7.16 -2.73 5.07
C CYS A 120 -7.46 -1.32 5.60
N ALA A 121 -6.82 -0.91 6.69
CA ALA A 121 -6.99 0.41 7.28
C ALA A 121 -6.33 1.52 6.46
N ALA A 122 -5.34 1.22 5.62
CA ALA A 122 -4.59 2.24 4.89
C ALA A 122 -5.40 2.99 3.83
N THR A 123 -6.59 2.51 3.48
CA THR A 123 -7.54 3.26 2.64
C THR A 123 -7.89 4.61 3.27
N THR A 124 -7.83 4.77 4.60
CA THR A 124 -8.08 6.07 5.25
C THR A 124 -7.01 7.12 4.90
N ALA A 125 -5.78 6.71 4.59
CA ALA A 125 -4.72 7.63 4.14
C ALA A 125 -5.00 8.19 2.74
N LEU A 126 -5.61 7.39 1.85
CA LEU A 126 -6.12 7.89 0.56
C LEU A 126 -7.22 8.94 0.76
N VAL A 127 -8.15 8.67 1.68
CA VAL A 127 -9.22 9.60 2.03
C VAL A 127 -8.67 10.89 2.63
N ALA A 128 -7.68 10.80 3.52
CA ALA A 128 -7.01 11.95 4.12
C ALA A 128 -6.29 12.80 3.06
N ALA A 129 -5.54 12.17 2.15
CA ALA A 129 -4.80 12.88 1.10
C ALA A 129 -5.74 13.66 0.15
N GLU A 130 -6.91 13.11 -0.15
CA GLU A 130 -7.93 13.82 -0.95
C GLU A 130 -8.53 15.02 -0.22
N LYS A 131 -8.72 14.95 1.11
CA LYS A 131 -9.20 16.10 1.89
C LYS A 131 -8.22 17.27 1.82
N THR A 132 -6.92 16.98 1.79
CA THR A 132 -5.87 18.00 1.77
C THR A 132 -5.62 18.57 0.37
N SER A 133 -5.69 17.73 -0.68
CA SER A 133 -5.40 18.15 -2.06
C SER A 133 -6.62 18.51 -2.89
N GLY A 134 -7.77 17.85 -2.69
CA GLY A 134 -9.07 18.16 -3.32
C GLY A 134 -9.15 18.08 -4.85
N GLU A 135 -8.07 17.68 -5.53
CA GLU A 135 -7.89 17.88 -6.98
C GLU A 135 -8.29 16.66 -7.83
N GLU A 136 -8.28 15.45 -7.27
CA GLU A 136 -8.35 14.19 -8.05
C GLU A 136 -9.71 13.46 -7.94
N GLY A 137 -10.62 13.99 -7.10
CA GLY A 137 -11.95 13.48 -6.87
C GLY A 137 -11.99 12.22 -6.02
N LYS A 138 -13.16 11.95 -5.43
CA LYS A 138 -13.42 10.73 -4.65
C LYS A 138 -13.61 9.54 -5.60
N LYS A 139 -13.03 8.39 -5.25
CA LYS A 139 -13.15 7.13 -6.02
C LYS A 139 -14.04 6.12 -5.31
N ARG A 140 -14.44 5.07 -6.03
CA ARG A 140 -14.99 3.85 -5.45
C ARG A 140 -13.87 3.04 -4.81
N VAL A 141 -14.02 2.71 -3.53
CA VAL A 141 -13.01 2.02 -2.74
C VAL A 141 -13.61 0.91 -1.87
N THR A 142 -12.75 0.04 -1.36
CA THR A 142 -13.03 -0.90 -0.27
C THR A 142 -11.97 -0.74 0.82
N SER A 143 -12.22 -1.32 1.99
CA SER A 143 -11.32 -1.21 3.14
C SER A 143 -11.58 -2.32 4.15
N HIS A 144 -10.81 -2.33 5.24
CA HIS A 144 -11.19 -3.14 6.39
C HIS A 144 -12.55 -2.67 6.93
N PRO A 145 -13.47 -3.59 7.31
CA PRO A 145 -14.78 -3.22 7.82
C PRO A 145 -14.72 -2.20 8.97
N SER A 146 -13.68 -2.26 9.82
CA SER A 146 -13.51 -1.36 10.96
C SER A 146 -13.32 0.12 10.59
N VAL A 147 -13.00 0.45 9.33
CA VAL A 147 -12.83 1.84 8.86
C VAL A 147 -13.84 2.22 7.77
N LYS A 148 -14.83 1.36 7.51
CA LYS A 148 -15.89 1.60 6.50
C LYS A 148 -16.60 2.93 6.76
N GLU A 149 -16.96 3.18 8.01
CA GLU A 149 -17.78 4.34 8.36
C GLU A 149 -17.04 5.67 8.22
N GLU A 150 -15.73 5.67 8.45
CA GLU A 150 -14.88 6.84 8.20
C GLU A 150 -14.86 7.21 6.71
N ILE A 151 -14.82 6.20 5.82
CA ILE A 151 -14.81 6.39 4.37
C ILE A 151 -16.17 6.89 3.87
N LEU A 152 -17.26 6.29 4.36
CA LEU A 152 -18.63 6.71 4.02
C LEU A 152 -18.90 8.13 4.50
N THR A 153 -18.49 8.49 5.72
CA THR A 153 -18.63 9.85 6.27
C THR A 153 -17.83 10.87 5.46
N ALA A 154 -16.69 10.47 4.89
CA ALA A 154 -15.93 11.30 3.96
C ALA A 154 -16.60 11.43 2.57
N GLY A 155 -17.73 10.75 2.33
CA GLY A 155 -18.52 10.81 1.10
C GLY A 155 -17.91 10.08 -0.09
N TRP A 156 -17.07 9.07 0.15
CA TRP A 156 -16.51 8.21 -0.90
C TRP A 156 -17.50 7.09 -1.27
N GLN A 157 -17.46 6.64 -2.53
CA GLN A 157 -18.23 5.48 -2.94
C GLN A 157 -17.60 4.20 -2.35
N TYR A 158 -18.41 3.35 -1.74
CA TYR A 158 -17.91 2.15 -1.04
C TYR A 158 -18.41 0.87 -1.70
N SER A 159 -17.55 -0.14 -1.75
CA SER A 159 -17.91 -1.51 -2.14
C SER A 159 -17.37 -2.52 -1.14
N GLU A 160 -18.09 -3.62 -0.99
CA GLU A 160 -17.66 -4.77 -0.20
C GLU A 160 -16.89 -5.83 -1.00
N ASP A 161 -16.60 -5.55 -2.29
CA ASP A 161 -15.72 -6.39 -3.10
C ASP A 161 -14.35 -6.57 -2.44
N ARG A 162 -13.73 -7.74 -2.67
CA ARG A 162 -12.42 -8.09 -2.10
C ARG A 162 -11.30 -7.17 -2.57
N VAL A 163 -11.38 -6.76 -3.83
CA VAL A 163 -10.49 -5.80 -4.48
C VAL A 163 -11.34 -4.88 -5.33
N VAL A 164 -11.12 -3.58 -5.19
CA VAL A 164 -11.80 -2.55 -5.99
C VAL A 164 -10.74 -1.81 -6.80
N VAL A 165 -11.02 -1.61 -8.09
CA VAL A 165 -10.21 -0.79 -8.99
C VAL A 165 -11.11 0.32 -9.52
N ASP A 166 -10.69 1.57 -9.37
CA ASP A 166 -11.35 2.74 -9.95
C ASP A 166 -10.30 3.73 -10.46
N GLY A 167 -10.19 3.85 -11.78
CA GLY A 167 -9.06 4.49 -12.44
C GLY A 167 -7.74 3.88 -11.98
N ASN A 168 -6.82 4.73 -11.51
CA ASN A 168 -5.50 4.32 -11.04
C ASN A 168 -5.43 4.06 -9.53
N VAL A 169 -6.60 3.91 -8.87
CA VAL A 169 -6.69 3.56 -7.44
C VAL A 169 -7.11 2.11 -7.27
N VAL A 170 -6.33 1.35 -6.49
CA VAL A 170 -6.61 -0.06 -6.17
C VAL A 170 -6.75 -0.23 -4.67
N THR A 171 -7.88 -0.76 -4.20
CA THR A 171 -8.09 -0.97 -2.76
C THR A 171 -8.50 -2.39 -2.41
N SER A 172 -8.21 -2.83 -1.19
CA SER A 172 -8.55 -4.18 -0.72
C SER A 172 -8.86 -4.23 0.78
N ARG A 173 -9.58 -5.27 1.23
CA ARG A 173 -10.24 -5.31 2.54
C ARG A 173 -9.34 -5.66 3.72
N GLY A 174 -8.41 -6.61 3.58
CA GLY A 174 -7.70 -7.10 4.75
C GLY A 174 -6.69 -8.21 4.45
N PRO A 175 -6.10 -8.83 5.49
CA PRO A 175 -5.13 -9.92 5.31
C PRO A 175 -5.66 -11.07 4.43
N GLY A 176 -6.93 -11.45 4.59
CA GLY A 176 -7.56 -12.50 3.78
C GLY A 176 -7.72 -12.17 2.29
N THR A 177 -7.61 -10.90 1.89
CA THR A 177 -7.71 -10.47 0.49
C THR A 177 -6.37 -10.02 -0.10
N ALA A 178 -5.29 -10.12 0.68
CA ALA A 178 -3.97 -9.61 0.32
C ALA A 178 -3.37 -10.27 -0.93
N MET A 179 -3.57 -11.59 -1.10
CA MET A 179 -3.09 -12.29 -2.29
C MET A 179 -3.81 -11.85 -3.56
N GLY A 180 -5.15 -11.77 -3.53
CA GLY A 180 -5.95 -11.26 -4.64
C GLY A 180 -5.63 -9.81 -4.98
N PHE A 181 -5.34 -8.98 -3.97
CA PHE A 181 -4.87 -7.61 -4.14
C PHE A 181 -3.53 -7.54 -4.89
N SER A 182 -2.52 -8.30 -4.45
CA SER A 182 -1.22 -8.33 -5.11
C SER A 182 -1.30 -8.85 -6.54
N LEU A 183 -2.05 -9.92 -6.78
CA LEU A 183 -2.24 -10.46 -8.14
C LEU A 183 -2.99 -9.48 -9.05
N LYS A 184 -4.01 -8.77 -8.53
CA LYS A 184 -4.69 -7.74 -9.30
C LYS A 184 -3.74 -6.60 -9.70
N ILE A 185 -2.82 -6.21 -8.82
CA ILE A 185 -1.78 -5.22 -9.18
C ILE A 185 -0.87 -5.74 -10.30
N VAL A 186 -0.41 -6.99 -10.22
CA VAL A 186 0.37 -7.61 -11.31
C VAL A 186 -0.40 -7.59 -12.63
N GLU A 187 -1.69 -7.94 -12.59
CA GLU A 187 -2.57 -7.94 -13.77
C GLU A 187 -2.70 -6.54 -14.39
N LEU A 188 -2.87 -5.51 -13.57
CA LEU A 188 -3.02 -4.13 -14.02
C LEU A 188 -1.74 -3.56 -14.65
N LEU A 189 -0.57 -3.94 -14.12
CA LEU A 189 0.71 -3.39 -14.55
C LEU A 189 1.39 -4.21 -15.66
N CYS A 190 1.11 -5.51 -15.74
CA CYS A 190 1.81 -6.45 -16.64
C CYS A 190 0.89 -7.36 -17.45
N GLY A 191 -0.44 -7.26 -17.26
CA GLY A 191 -1.42 -8.07 -17.97
C GLY A 191 -1.70 -9.42 -17.30
N LYS A 192 -2.78 -10.04 -17.78
CA LYS A 192 -3.33 -11.29 -17.23
C LYS A 192 -2.35 -12.46 -17.35
N GLU A 193 -1.63 -12.57 -18.46
CA GLU A 193 -0.65 -13.63 -18.69
C GLU A 193 0.43 -13.64 -17.59
N LYS A 194 1.01 -12.48 -17.29
CA LYS A 194 2.02 -12.37 -16.23
C LYS A 194 1.44 -12.66 -14.85
N ARG A 195 0.20 -12.25 -14.60
CA ARG A 195 -0.50 -12.58 -13.36
C ARG A 195 -0.67 -14.10 -13.21
N ASP A 196 -1.06 -14.79 -14.28
CA ASP A 196 -1.30 -16.24 -14.25
C ASP A 196 0.03 -17.02 -14.12
N GLU A 197 1.10 -16.56 -14.79
CA GLU A 197 2.48 -17.05 -14.63
C GLU A 197 2.93 -16.98 -13.15
N VAL A 198 2.65 -15.85 -12.47
CA VAL A 198 3.01 -15.65 -11.06
C VAL A 198 2.12 -16.47 -10.13
N ALA A 199 0.82 -16.55 -10.40
CA ALA A 199 -0.16 -17.22 -9.55
C ALA A 199 0.02 -18.75 -9.52
N GLY A 200 0.31 -19.38 -10.67
CA GLY A 200 0.45 -20.83 -10.81
C GLY A 200 1.34 -21.49 -9.75
N PRO A 201 2.63 -21.11 -9.62
CA PRO A 201 3.54 -21.69 -8.63
C PRO A 201 3.27 -21.25 -7.19
N MET A 202 2.34 -20.33 -6.95
CA MET A 202 2.01 -19.84 -5.61
C MET A 202 0.88 -20.61 -4.94
N VAL A 203 0.24 -21.54 -5.66
CA VAL A 203 -0.83 -22.41 -5.13
C VAL A 203 -1.92 -21.57 -4.45
N VAL A 204 -2.30 -20.47 -5.10
CA VAL A 204 -3.31 -19.57 -4.57
C VAL A 204 -4.66 -20.26 -4.53
N ALA A 205 -5.36 -20.14 -3.41
CA ALA A 205 -6.71 -20.68 -3.28
C ALA A 205 -7.65 -19.95 -4.25
N GLU A 206 -8.37 -20.70 -5.08
CA GLU A 206 -9.37 -20.16 -6.01
C GLU A 206 -10.56 -19.56 -5.26
N THR A 207 -10.84 -20.09 -4.06
CA THR A 207 -11.87 -19.60 -3.16
C THR A 207 -11.31 -19.56 -1.73
N LEU A 208 -11.40 -18.42 -1.08
CA LEU A 208 -11.15 -18.21 0.36
C LEU A 208 -12.40 -17.66 1.00
#